data_AF-A0A6C0DVC2-F1
#
_entry.id   AF-A0A6C0DVC2-F1
#
_cell.length_a   1.000
_cell.length_b   1.000
_cell.length_c   1.000
_cell.angle_alpha   90.00
_cell.angle_beta   90.00
_cell.angle_gamma   90.00
#
_symmetry.space_group_name_H-M   'P 1'
#
loop_
_entity.id
_entity.type
_entity.pdbx_description
1 polymer ?
#
loop_
_entity_poly.entity_id
_entity_poly.type
_entity_poly.pdbx_seq_one_letter_code
_entity_poly.pdbx_strand_id
1 'polypeptide(L)'
;MSIILNTVLDRIKTEFELPDIEWVNTEINKEDLKFLEEECNKDSEFDPLNKRQWMYSNIVSGNAFVVVSKCNYGQIIAAFETMEQMAELPWDLWGRILRMFSEPQRAAPPFKIFFLANRNIREFPPNYEPIRPQNINGGYTYRCNPETIIIYRAEDATRVLLHELQHSCCLDKPENGLDMIEAETEAWAELCYVAILAQGKKYIFNDLLKRQSEWMRKQNTKVRKHMTNPYSMEFPWRYTIGKEDIWREWSILSNMDLAPAIKVGNSLRLTYPPSDILKQRFKVIKESTIL
;
A
#
# COMPACT_ATOMS: atom_id res chain seq x y z
N MET A 1 20.29 -17.43 -3.25
CA MET A 1 19.05 -16.62 -3.10
C MET A 1 18.85 -16.45 -1.61
N SER A 2 18.65 -15.21 -1.13
CA SER A 2 18.52 -14.89 0.30
C SER A 2 17.44 -15.75 0.96
N ILE A 3 17.67 -16.19 2.21
CA ILE A 3 16.71 -16.98 3.01
C ILE A 3 15.38 -16.23 3.09
N ILE A 4 15.44 -14.91 3.28
CA ILE A 4 14.27 -14.03 3.32
C ILE A 4 13.42 -14.18 2.06
N LEU A 5 14.04 -14.14 0.88
CA LEU A 5 13.32 -14.24 -0.40
C LEU A 5 12.63 -15.58 -0.57
N ASN A 6 13.30 -16.68 -0.21
CA ASN A 6 12.70 -18.01 -0.29
C ASN A 6 11.52 -18.14 0.68
N THR A 7 11.69 -17.71 1.93
CA THR A 7 10.62 -17.76 2.94
C THR A 7 9.38 -16.97 2.51
N VAL A 8 9.57 -15.74 2.01
CA VAL A 8 8.46 -14.93 1.50
C VAL A 8 7.79 -15.63 0.32
N LEU A 9 8.56 -16.09 -0.67
CA LEU A 9 8.00 -16.74 -1.85
C LEU A 9 7.24 -18.02 -1.53
N ASP A 10 7.77 -18.86 -0.65
CA ASP A 10 7.12 -20.12 -0.25
C ASP A 10 5.82 -19.85 0.52
N ARG A 11 5.81 -18.83 1.39
CA ARG A 11 4.60 -18.39 2.09
C ARG A 11 3.54 -17.88 1.11
N ILE A 12 3.92 -17.01 0.17
CA ILE A 12 2.99 -16.51 -0.85
C ILE A 12 2.49 -17.64 -1.75
N LYS A 13 3.37 -18.55 -2.18
CA LYS A 13 2.99 -19.67 -3.03
C LYS A 13 1.92 -20.52 -2.35
N THR A 14 2.14 -20.88 -1.08
CA THR A 14 1.18 -21.64 -0.27
C THR A 14 -0.16 -20.90 -0.15
N GLU A 15 -0.15 -19.59 0.08
CA GLU A 15 -1.37 -18.79 0.13
C GLU A 15 -2.17 -18.86 -1.19
N PHE A 16 -1.50 -18.80 -2.34
CA PHE A 16 -2.15 -18.89 -3.66
C PHE A 16 -2.62 -20.31 -4.03
N GLU A 17 -2.28 -21.33 -3.25
CA GLU A 17 -2.83 -22.70 -3.37
C GLU A 17 -4.18 -22.85 -2.62
N LEU A 18 -4.49 -21.92 -1.70
CA LEU A 18 -5.75 -21.91 -0.98
C LEU A 18 -6.91 -21.37 -1.84
N PRO A 19 -8.16 -21.76 -1.54
CA PRO A 19 -9.35 -21.22 -2.19
C PRO A 19 -9.43 -19.69 -2.14
N ASP A 20 -10.09 -19.13 -3.15
CA ASP A 20 -10.44 -17.71 -3.18
C ASP A 20 -11.32 -17.33 -1.98
N ILE A 21 -11.31 -16.04 -1.64
CA ILE A 21 -12.03 -15.50 -0.50
C ILE A 21 -13.47 -15.24 -0.91
N GLU A 22 -14.40 -15.76 -0.13
CA GLU A 22 -15.82 -15.44 -0.30
C GLU A 22 -16.14 -14.13 0.41
N TRP A 23 -16.53 -13.14 -0.40
CA TRP A 23 -16.99 -11.84 0.08
C TRP A 23 -18.51 -11.80 0.12
N VAL A 24 -19.06 -11.30 1.22
CA VAL A 24 -20.48 -11.03 1.39
C VAL A 24 -20.68 -9.53 1.43
N ASN A 25 -21.47 -9.01 0.49
CA ASN A 25 -21.85 -7.60 0.50
C ASN A 25 -22.87 -7.35 1.59
N THR A 26 -22.69 -6.26 2.33
CA THR A 26 -23.56 -5.83 3.41
C THR A 26 -23.84 -4.33 3.29
N GLU A 27 -24.71 -3.83 4.16
CA GLU A 27 -24.89 -2.39 4.32
C GLU A 27 -23.86 -1.82 5.30
N ILE A 28 -23.55 -0.54 5.15
CA ILE A 28 -22.77 0.19 6.16
C ILE A 28 -23.63 0.40 7.40
N ASN A 29 -23.09 0.06 8.57
CA ASN A 29 -23.82 0.26 9.83
C ASN A 29 -23.58 1.68 10.40
N LYS A 30 -24.36 2.05 11.41
CA LYS A 30 -24.29 3.38 12.04
C LYS A 30 -22.98 3.64 12.76
N GLU A 31 -22.33 2.61 13.30
CA GLU A 31 -21.07 2.74 14.03
C GLU A 31 -19.92 3.05 13.07
N ASP A 32 -19.87 2.37 11.93
CA ASP A 32 -18.88 2.61 10.87
C ASP A 32 -19.05 4.00 10.25
N LEU A 33 -20.30 4.45 10.04
CA LEU A 33 -20.59 5.81 9.58
C LEU A 33 -20.15 6.87 10.59
N LYS A 34 -20.47 6.67 11.87
CA LYS A 34 -20.07 7.59 12.94
C LYS A 34 -18.54 7.66 13.06
N PHE A 35 -17.87 6.53 12.98
CA PHE A 35 -16.41 6.48 12.97
C PHE A 35 -15.84 7.26 11.77
N LEU A 36 -16.37 7.04 10.55
CA LEU A 36 -15.96 7.80 9.37
C LEU A 36 -16.17 9.31 9.53
N GLU A 37 -17.29 9.72 10.12
CA GLU A 37 -17.59 11.12 10.39
C GLU A 37 -16.54 11.75 11.33
N GLU A 38 -16.28 11.10 12.45
CA GLU A 38 -15.31 11.57 13.45
C GLU A 38 -13.90 11.61 12.86
N GLU A 39 -13.49 10.53 12.21
CA GLU A 39 -12.13 10.39 11.69
C GLU A 39 -11.90 11.36 10.53
N CYS A 40 -12.83 11.49 9.58
CA CYS A 40 -12.65 12.33 8.38
C CYS A 40 -12.77 13.84 8.65
N ASN A 41 -13.42 14.25 9.75
CA ASN A 41 -13.50 15.67 10.13
C ASN A 41 -12.37 16.12 11.06
N LYS A 42 -11.54 15.18 11.54
CA LYS A 42 -10.36 15.49 12.34
C LYS A 42 -9.17 15.87 11.44
N ASP A 43 -8.50 16.97 11.77
CA ASP A 43 -7.24 17.34 11.14
C ASP A 43 -6.20 16.22 11.28
N SER A 44 -5.47 15.93 10.20
CA SER A 44 -4.48 14.87 10.16
C SER A 44 -3.19 15.35 9.50
N GLU A 45 -2.07 15.17 10.19
CA GLU A 45 -0.74 15.43 9.62
C GLU A 45 -0.44 14.54 8.41
N PHE A 46 -1.12 13.39 8.30
CA PHE A 46 -0.97 12.47 7.18
C PHE A 46 -1.74 12.93 5.93
N ASP A 47 -2.85 13.67 6.10
CA ASP A 47 -3.71 14.13 5.02
C ASP A 47 -3.95 15.65 5.07
N PRO A 48 -2.91 16.48 4.87
CA PRO A 48 -3.02 17.94 4.97
C PRO A 48 -3.85 18.59 3.85
N LEU A 49 -4.29 17.81 2.84
CA LEU A 49 -5.20 18.29 1.79
C LEU A 49 -6.65 17.84 2.02
N ASN A 50 -6.97 17.27 3.19
CA ASN A 50 -8.31 16.88 3.60
C ASN A 50 -9.03 15.99 2.57
N LYS A 51 -8.30 15.07 1.91
CA LYS A 51 -8.87 14.09 0.97
C LYS A 51 -9.91 13.20 1.64
N ARG A 52 -9.68 12.81 2.91
CA ARG A 52 -10.63 12.04 3.72
C ARG A 52 -11.95 12.79 3.90
N GLN A 53 -11.87 14.07 4.29
CA GLN A 53 -13.04 14.92 4.46
C GLN A 53 -13.79 15.13 3.14
N TRP A 54 -13.06 15.31 2.04
CA TRP A 54 -13.65 15.44 0.71
C TRP A 54 -14.41 14.17 0.31
N MET A 55 -13.79 12.99 0.48
CA MET A 55 -14.45 11.70 0.21
C MET A 55 -15.67 11.50 1.12
N TYR A 56 -15.56 11.79 2.41
CA TYR A 56 -16.68 11.70 3.34
C TYR A 56 -17.84 12.63 2.95
N SER A 57 -17.54 13.85 2.54
CA SER A 57 -18.56 14.80 2.05
C SER A 57 -19.27 14.27 0.79
N ASN A 58 -18.56 13.57 -0.10
CA ASN A 58 -19.16 12.88 -1.25
C ASN A 58 -20.03 11.68 -0.84
N ILE A 59 -19.66 10.94 0.21
CA ILE A 59 -20.52 9.89 0.80
C ILE A 59 -21.83 10.52 1.29
N VAL A 60 -21.75 11.57 2.11
CA VAL A 60 -22.93 12.22 2.72
C VAL A 60 -23.84 12.85 1.66
N SER A 61 -23.27 13.43 0.61
CA SER A 61 -24.04 14.05 -0.47
C SER A 61 -24.55 13.07 -1.54
N GLY A 62 -24.25 11.76 -1.41
CA GLY A 62 -24.66 10.75 -2.38
C GLY A 62 -23.89 10.78 -3.70
N ASN A 63 -22.74 11.46 -3.74
CA ASN A 63 -21.87 11.58 -4.90
C ASN A 63 -20.76 10.51 -4.94
N ALA A 64 -20.54 9.77 -3.85
CA ALA A 64 -19.63 8.63 -3.81
C ALA A 64 -20.39 7.31 -3.93
N PHE A 65 -19.75 6.31 -4.56
CA PHE A 65 -20.25 4.94 -4.61
C PHE A 65 -19.68 4.16 -3.45
N VAL A 66 -20.52 3.77 -2.49
CA VAL A 66 -20.10 3.05 -1.28
C VAL A 66 -20.41 1.56 -1.41
N VAL A 67 -19.41 0.72 -1.13
CA VAL A 67 -19.54 -0.72 -1.02
C VAL A 67 -19.01 -1.17 0.33
N VAL A 68 -19.78 -2.01 1.01
CA VAL A 68 -19.31 -2.72 2.19
C VAL A 68 -19.31 -4.21 1.90
N SER A 69 -18.16 -4.84 2.09
CA SER A 69 -18.02 -6.28 1.92
C SER A 69 -17.26 -6.87 3.09
N LYS A 70 -17.69 -8.05 3.54
CA LYS A 70 -17.11 -8.77 4.67
C LYS A 70 -16.71 -10.19 4.27
N CYS A 71 -15.62 -10.67 4.83
CA CYS A 71 -15.20 -12.07 4.83
C CYS A 71 -14.76 -12.49 6.25
N ASN A 72 -14.27 -13.72 6.40
CA ASN A 72 -13.82 -14.24 7.69
C ASN A 72 -12.60 -13.48 8.27
N TYR A 73 -11.84 -12.79 7.43
CA TYR A 73 -10.58 -12.14 7.81
C TYR A 73 -10.71 -10.62 7.99
N GLY A 74 -11.83 -10.03 7.54
CA GLY A 74 -12.07 -8.62 7.72
C GLY A 74 -13.27 -8.06 6.95
N GLN A 75 -13.45 -6.75 7.09
CA GLN A 75 -14.47 -5.94 6.46
C GLN A 75 -13.79 -4.76 5.75
N ILE A 76 -14.21 -4.49 4.52
CA ILE A 76 -13.79 -3.31 3.77
C ILE A 76 -15.01 -2.42 3.57
N ILE A 77 -14.93 -1.18 4.04
CA ILE A 77 -15.85 -0.09 3.74
C ILE A 77 -15.15 0.77 2.68
N ALA A 78 -15.52 0.58 1.42
CA ALA A 78 -14.91 1.28 0.29
C ALA A 78 -15.84 2.36 -0.27
N ALA A 79 -15.32 3.57 -0.45
CA ALA A 79 -16.00 4.67 -1.11
C ALA A 79 -15.21 5.08 -2.35
N PHE A 80 -15.90 5.15 -3.50
CA PHE A 80 -15.30 5.44 -4.80
C PHE A 80 -15.87 6.73 -5.40
N GLU A 81 -15.06 7.45 -6.16
CA GLU A 81 -15.47 8.66 -6.87
C GLU A 81 -16.37 8.36 -8.07
N THR A 82 -16.18 7.21 -8.72
CA THR A 82 -17.00 6.77 -9.86
C THR A 82 -17.31 5.28 -9.77
N MET A 83 -18.34 4.83 -10.51
CA MET A 83 -18.72 3.43 -10.56
C MET A 83 -17.64 2.56 -11.23
N GLU A 84 -16.96 3.09 -12.26
CA GLU A 84 -15.88 2.38 -12.95
C GLU A 84 -14.69 2.12 -12.03
N GLN A 85 -14.41 3.05 -11.12
CA GLN A 85 -13.33 2.91 -10.15
C GLN A 85 -13.52 1.70 -9.21
N MET A 86 -14.76 1.25 -8.99
CA MET A 86 -15.05 0.05 -8.20
C MET A 86 -14.37 -1.20 -8.79
N ALA A 87 -14.20 -1.25 -10.12
CA ALA A 87 -13.51 -2.33 -10.83
C ALA A 87 -11.98 -2.26 -10.75
N GLU A 88 -11.42 -1.22 -10.11
CA GLU A 88 -9.98 -1.11 -9.85
C GLU A 88 -9.54 -1.89 -8.61
N LEU A 89 -10.45 -2.21 -7.68
CA LEU A 89 -10.14 -2.87 -6.41
C LEU A 89 -10.00 -4.39 -6.59
N PRO A 90 -8.80 -4.97 -6.36
CA PRO A 90 -8.61 -6.41 -6.50
C PRO A 90 -9.13 -7.17 -5.26
N TRP A 91 -10.46 -7.32 -5.15
CA TRP A 91 -11.15 -7.93 -4.00
C TRP A 91 -10.56 -9.27 -3.55
N ASP A 92 -10.37 -10.20 -4.48
CA ASP A 92 -9.80 -11.52 -4.19
C ASP A 92 -8.40 -11.40 -3.57
N LEU A 93 -7.59 -10.46 -4.09
CA LEU A 93 -6.23 -10.24 -3.60
C LEU A 93 -6.23 -9.63 -2.20
N TRP A 94 -7.04 -8.60 -1.96
CA TRP A 94 -7.11 -7.97 -0.64
C TRP A 94 -7.59 -8.97 0.42
N GLY A 95 -8.54 -9.84 0.08
CA GLY A 95 -8.96 -10.92 0.99
C GLY A 95 -7.82 -11.88 1.34
N ARG A 96 -7.01 -12.27 0.34
CA ARG A 96 -5.83 -13.13 0.55
C ARG A 96 -4.78 -12.44 1.43
N ILE A 97 -4.55 -11.14 1.20
CA ILE A 97 -3.68 -10.32 2.05
C ILE A 97 -4.20 -10.34 3.50
N LEU A 98 -5.49 -10.10 3.73
CA LEU A 98 -6.06 -10.14 5.08
C LEU A 98 -5.87 -11.52 5.72
N ARG A 99 -6.16 -12.61 4.99
CA ARG A 99 -5.94 -13.99 5.48
C ARG A 99 -4.49 -14.21 5.93
N MET A 100 -3.51 -13.78 5.14
CA MET A 100 -2.10 -13.93 5.47
C MET A 100 -1.71 -13.30 6.81
N PHE A 101 -2.29 -12.14 7.14
CA PHE A 101 -2.04 -11.40 8.38
C PHE A 101 -2.91 -11.88 9.56
N SER A 102 -4.08 -12.49 9.30
CA SER A 102 -4.94 -13.06 10.35
C SER A 102 -4.47 -14.43 10.86
N GLU A 103 -3.82 -15.25 10.01
CA GLU A 103 -3.43 -16.62 10.39
C GLU A 103 -2.54 -16.73 11.64
N PRO A 104 -1.53 -15.85 11.86
CA PRO A 104 -0.74 -15.85 13.09
C PRO A 104 -1.54 -15.39 14.32
N GLN A 105 -2.69 -14.74 14.13
CA GLN A 105 -3.45 -14.04 15.15
C GLN A 105 -4.87 -14.62 15.32
N ARG A 106 -5.01 -15.96 15.39
CA ARG A 106 -6.33 -16.63 15.42
C ARG A 106 -7.31 -16.16 16.52
N ALA A 107 -6.86 -15.40 17.52
CA ALA A 107 -7.69 -14.81 18.58
C ALA A 107 -7.96 -13.29 18.41
N ALA A 108 -7.38 -12.62 17.41
CA ALA A 108 -7.60 -11.22 17.14
C ALA A 108 -8.93 -11.00 16.40
N PRO A 109 -9.59 -9.84 16.60
CA PRO A 109 -10.77 -9.50 15.82
C PRO A 109 -10.40 -9.36 14.32
N PRO A 110 -11.36 -9.61 13.41
CA PRO A 110 -11.15 -9.41 11.97
C PRO A 110 -10.75 -7.97 11.65
N PHE A 111 -9.96 -7.77 10.60
CA PHE A 111 -9.52 -6.44 10.20
C PHE A 111 -10.70 -5.56 9.76
N LYS A 112 -10.65 -4.27 10.05
CA LYS A 112 -11.59 -3.27 9.51
C LYS A 112 -10.84 -2.19 8.74
N ILE A 113 -11.13 -2.12 7.44
CA ILE A 113 -10.47 -1.20 6.50
C ILE A 113 -11.50 -0.20 6.00
N PHE A 114 -11.15 1.08 6.09
CA PHE A 114 -11.88 2.19 5.49
C PHE A 114 -11.08 2.69 4.28
N PHE A 115 -11.56 2.36 3.08
CA PHE A 115 -10.92 2.71 1.83
C PHE A 115 -11.66 3.85 1.12
N LEU A 116 -11.19 5.07 1.31
CA LEU A 116 -11.70 6.29 0.69
C LEU A 116 -10.90 6.55 -0.59
N ALA A 117 -11.31 5.96 -1.71
CA ALA A 117 -10.51 5.84 -2.93
C ALA A 117 -10.33 7.16 -3.71
N ASN A 118 -9.72 8.19 -3.10
CA ASN A 118 -9.45 9.44 -3.80
C ASN A 118 -8.44 9.23 -4.94
N ARG A 119 -8.70 9.80 -6.11
CA ARG A 119 -7.94 9.55 -7.35
C ARG A 119 -6.66 10.38 -7.50
N ASN A 120 -6.33 11.26 -6.54
CA ASN A 120 -5.13 12.07 -6.62
C ASN A 120 -3.87 11.19 -6.64
N ILE A 121 -3.08 11.30 -7.70
CA ILE A 121 -1.84 10.54 -7.88
C ILE A 121 -0.66 11.17 -7.11
N ARG A 122 0.36 10.36 -6.80
CA ARG A 122 1.60 10.82 -6.18
C ARG A 122 2.50 11.44 -7.25
N GLU A 123 2.79 12.72 -7.08
CA GLU A 123 3.70 13.45 -7.95
C GLU A 123 4.79 14.15 -7.14
N PHE A 124 5.97 14.27 -7.76
CA PHE A 124 6.99 15.16 -7.23
C PHE A 124 6.44 16.59 -7.22
N PRO A 125 6.68 17.36 -6.15
CA PRO A 125 6.31 18.76 -6.13
C PRO A 125 7.13 19.53 -7.19
N PRO A 126 6.60 20.63 -7.75
CA PRO A 126 7.29 21.39 -8.78
C PRO A 126 8.56 22.06 -8.24
N ASN A 127 9.46 22.48 -9.14
CA ASN A 127 10.60 23.35 -8.83
C ASN A 127 11.54 22.86 -7.71
N TYR A 128 11.65 21.55 -7.51
CA TYR A 128 12.47 20.96 -6.44
C TYR A 128 12.02 21.34 -5.02
N GLU A 129 10.77 21.75 -4.85
CA GLU A 129 10.18 22.00 -3.53
C GLU A 129 10.24 20.75 -2.64
N PRO A 130 10.24 20.88 -1.30
CA PRO A 130 10.31 19.74 -0.40
C PRO A 130 9.13 18.78 -0.58
N ILE A 131 9.42 17.48 -0.59
CA ILE A 131 8.40 16.43 -0.54
C ILE A 131 7.77 16.41 0.86
N ARG A 132 6.44 16.46 0.91
CA ARG A 132 5.64 16.55 2.14
C ARG A 132 4.54 15.48 2.18
N PRO A 133 3.82 15.29 3.31
CA PRO A 133 2.78 14.27 3.43
C PRO A 133 1.77 14.22 2.27
N GLN A 134 1.34 15.38 1.76
CA GLN A 134 0.42 15.46 0.62
C GLN A 134 0.93 14.76 -0.65
N ASN A 135 2.24 14.68 -0.84
CA ASN A 135 2.85 14.11 -2.04
C ASN A 135 2.90 12.59 -1.97
N ILE A 136 3.06 11.99 -0.79
CA ILE A 136 3.46 10.58 -0.64
C ILE A 136 2.47 9.73 0.18
N ASN A 137 1.84 10.29 1.22
CA ASN A 137 0.99 9.50 2.12
C ASN A 137 -0.32 9.10 1.43
N GLY A 138 -0.80 7.89 1.74
CA GLY A 138 -2.05 7.36 1.19
C GLY A 138 -2.91 6.60 2.19
N GLY A 139 -2.44 6.44 3.43
CA GLY A 139 -3.14 5.75 4.50
C GLY A 139 -2.45 5.98 5.84
N TYR A 140 -3.06 5.45 6.89
CA TYR A 140 -2.50 5.29 8.22
C TYR A 140 -3.34 4.28 9.00
N THR A 141 -2.78 3.78 10.10
CA THR A 141 -3.49 2.99 11.11
C THR A 141 -3.06 3.41 12.51
N TYR A 142 -3.82 2.98 13.51
CA TYR A 142 -3.35 3.02 14.87
C TYR A 142 -2.54 1.74 15.15
N ARG A 143 -1.35 1.89 15.71
CA ARG A 143 -0.46 0.77 16.04
C ARG A 143 -1.21 -0.28 16.87
N CYS A 144 -1.03 -1.55 16.53
CA CYS A 144 -1.66 -2.67 17.23
C CYS A 144 -3.20 -2.66 17.18
N ASN A 145 -3.82 -1.95 16.24
CA ASN A 145 -5.27 -1.88 16.10
C ASN A 145 -5.74 -2.52 14.77
N PRO A 146 -6.31 -3.74 14.80
CA PRO A 146 -6.88 -4.38 13.62
C PRO A 146 -8.15 -3.72 13.10
N GLU A 147 -8.84 -2.92 13.91
CA GLU A 147 -10.16 -2.38 13.59
C GLU A 147 -10.11 -0.95 13.00
N THR A 148 -8.93 -0.43 12.71
CA THR A 148 -8.79 0.94 12.19
C THR A 148 -7.62 1.09 11.21
N ILE A 149 -7.84 0.66 9.97
CA ILE A 149 -6.94 0.94 8.85
C ILE A 149 -7.63 1.93 7.90
N ILE A 150 -7.07 3.12 7.74
CA ILE A 150 -7.58 4.15 6.82
C ILE A 150 -6.68 4.19 5.59
N ILE A 151 -7.25 4.00 4.41
CA ILE A 151 -6.56 4.22 3.13
C ILE A 151 -7.38 5.24 2.36
N TYR A 152 -6.80 6.40 2.06
CA TYR A 152 -7.54 7.53 1.49
C TYR A 152 -7.06 7.97 0.12
N ARG A 153 -6.15 7.21 -0.49
CA ARG A 153 -5.69 7.42 -1.88
C ARG A 153 -5.80 6.11 -2.62
N ALA A 154 -6.43 6.13 -3.79
CA ALA A 154 -6.59 4.96 -4.64
C ALA A 154 -5.24 4.46 -5.16
N GLU A 155 -4.37 5.35 -5.65
CA GLU A 155 -3.08 4.95 -6.19
C GLU A 155 -2.25 4.16 -5.16
N ASP A 156 -1.71 3.01 -5.56
CA ASP A 156 -0.80 2.16 -4.77
C ASP A 156 -1.41 1.65 -3.47
N ALA A 157 -2.75 1.67 -3.34
CA ALA A 157 -3.48 1.31 -2.13
C ALA A 157 -3.21 -0.14 -1.68
N THR A 158 -2.89 -1.07 -2.61
CA THR A 158 -2.53 -2.45 -2.23
C THR A 158 -1.21 -2.51 -1.46
N ARG A 159 -0.21 -1.69 -1.81
CA ARG A 159 1.03 -1.57 -1.04
C ARG A 159 0.75 -0.87 0.30
N VAL A 160 -0.06 0.19 0.30
CA VAL A 160 -0.48 0.88 1.53
C VAL A 160 -1.14 -0.12 2.49
N LEU A 161 -2.05 -0.96 2.02
CA LEU A 161 -2.68 -2.00 2.84
C LEU A 161 -1.63 -2.92 3.50
N LEU A 162 -0.63 -3.39 2.75
CA LEU A 162 0.45 -4.22 3.28
C LEU A 162 1.30 -3.48 4.33
N HIS A 163 1.50 -2.18 4.15
CA HIS A 163 2.20 -1.32 5.11
C HIS A 163 1.40 -1.18 6.40
N GLU A 164 0.14 -0.73 6.31
CA GLU A 164 -0.71 -0.51 7.49
C GLU A 164 -1.01 -1.80 8.25
N LEU A 165 -1.15 -2.93 7.56
CA LEU A 165 -1.35 -4.22 8.24
C LEU A 165 -0.17 -4.59 9.14
N GLN A 166 1.07 -4.21 8.79
CA GLN A 166 2.22 -4.46 9.66
C GLN A 166 2.15 -3.66 10.96
N HIS A 167 1.83 -2.37 10.88
CA HIS A 167 1.59 -1.51 12.04
C HIS A 167 0.44 -2.02 12.90
N SER A 168 -0.67 -2.37 12.25
CA SER A 168 -1.88 -2.92 12.87
C SER A 168 -1.60 -4.25 13.60
N CYS A 169 -0.68 -5.05 13.08
CA CYS A 169 -0.26 -6.33 13.66
C CYS A 169 0.88 -6.23 14.69
N CYS A 170 1.23 -5.03 15.16
CA CYS A 170 2.35 -4.81 16.10
C CYS A 170 3.71 -5.32 15.60
N LEU A 171 3.96 -5.34 14.29
CA LEU A 171 5.24 -5.82 13.76
C LEU A 171 6.36 -4.77 13.87
N ASP A 172 6.01 -3.55 14.23
CA ASP A 172 6.94 -2.47 14.49
C ASP A 172 7.84 -2.77 15.70
N LYS A 173 9.12 -2.42 15.60
CA LYS A 173 10.10 -2.49 16.70
C LYS A 173 10.23 -1.11 17.38
N PRO A 174 9.54 -0.83 18.51
CA PRO A 174 9.52 0.51 19.11
C PRO A 174 10.89 1.07 19.49
N GLU A 175 11.87 0.20 19.69
CA GLU A 175 13.27 0.55 19.95
C GLU A 175 13.95 1.22 18.76
N ASN A 176 13.44 0.99 17.54
CA ASN A 176 13.86 1.69 16.34
C ASN A 176 13.12 3.03 16.28
N GLY A 177 13.82 4.15 16.04
CA GLY A 177 13.16 5.44 15.87
C GLY A 177 12.13 5.41 14.72
N LEU A 178 11.15 6.32 14.73
CA LEU A 178 10.03 6.36 13.77
C LEU A 178 10.49 6.18 12.31
N ASP A 179 11.51 6.92 11.88
CA ASP A 179 11.97 6.85 10.50
C ASP A 179 12.50 5.46 10.11
N MET A 180 13.16 4.76 11.03
CA MET A 180 13.64 3.38 10.80
C MET A 180 12.48 2.38 10.78
N ILE A 181 11.48 2.55 11.65
CA ILE A 181 10.27 1.72 11.64
C ILE A 181 9.59 1.86 10.27
N GLU A 182 9.29 3.09 9.85
CA GLU A 182 8.61 3.35 8.58
C GLU A 182 9.42 2.82 7.38
N ALA A 183 10.75 2.97 7.39
CA ALA A 183 11.64 2.45 6.36
C ALA A 183 11.63 0.91 6.27
N GLU A 184 11.67 0.23 7.40
CA GLU A 184 11.61 -1.24 7.45
C GLU A 184 10.21 -1.75 7.03
N THR A 185 9.14 -1.10 7.50
CA THR A 185 7.75 -1.45 7.16
C THR A 185 7.47 -1.24 5.66
N GLU A 186 7.98 -0.17 5.06
CA GLU A 186 7.92 0.06 3.61
C GLU A 186 8.73 -0.96 2.81
N ALA A 187 9.92 -1.32 3.28
CA ALA A 187 10.75 -2.34 2.67
C ALA A 187 10.05 -3.71 2.62
N TRP A 188 9.39 -4.10 3.71
CA TRP A 188 8.57 -5.31 3.77
C TRP A 188 7.32 -5.22 2.89
N ALA A 189 6.62 -4.09 2.90
CA ALA A 189 5.41 -3.88 2.11
C ALA A 189 5.69 -4.08 0.61
N GLU A 190 6.77 -3.49 0.10
CA GLU A 190 7.15 -3.65 -1.31
C GLU A 190 7.66 -5.06 -1.64
N LEU A 191 8.41 -5.71 -0.75
CA LEU A 191 8.88 -7.08 -0.97
C LEU A 191 7.70 -8.05 -1.06
N CYS A 192 6.77 -7.96 -0.10
CA CYS A 192 5.54 -8.75 -0.09
C CYS A 192 4.69 -8.47 -1.33
N TYR A 193 4.53 -7.19 -1.70
CA TYR A 193 3.80 -6.79 -2.88
C TYR A 193 4.37 -7.43 -4.17
N VAL A 194 5.68 -7.36 -4.37
CA VAL A 194 6.37 -8.00 -5.52
C VAL A 194 6.18 -9.52 -5.52
N ALA A 195 6.27 -10.17 -4.36
CA ALA A 195 6.04 -11.61 -4.22
C ALA A 195 4.58 -12.01 -4.51
N ILE A 196 3.62 -11.22 -4.04
CA ILE A 196 2.19 -11.37 -4.28
C ILE A 196 1.87 -11.25 -5.77
N LEU A 197 2.37 -10.22 -6.45
CA LEU A 197 2.16 -10.07 -7.90
C LEU A 197 2.73 -11.25 -8.71
N ALA A 198 3.82 -11.84 -8.21
CA ALA A 198 4.40 -13.06 -8.76
C ALA A 198 3.62 -14.34 -8.40
N GLN A 199 2.69 -14.29 -7.44
CA GLN A 199 2.00 -15.46 -6.88
C GLN A 199 2.99 -16.54 -6.39
N GLY A 200 4.13 -16.13 -5.82
CA GLY A 200 5.20 -17.04 -5.42
C GLY A 200 6.01 -17.66 -6.58
N LYS A 201 5.70 -17.33 -7.85
CA LYS A 201 6.43 -17.86 -9.02
C LYS A 201 7.79 -17.19 -9.15
N LYS A 202 8.85 -17.92 -8.81
CA LYS A 202 10.25 -17.46 -8.76
C LYS A 202 10.72 -16.67 -9.99
N TYR A 203 10.38 -17.11 -11.20
CA TYR A 203 10.82 -16.42 -12.41
C TYR A 203 10.15 -15.04 -12.59
N ILE A 204 8.84 -14.94 -12.31
CA ILE A 204 8.10 -13.68 -12.35
C ILE A 204 8.61 -12.76 -11.23
N PHE A 205 8.79 -13.31 -10.04
CA PHE A 205 9.31 -12.58 -8.89
C PHE A 205 10.65 -11.93 -9.18
N ASN A 206 11.60 -12.66 -9.76
CA ASN A 206 12.92 -12.12 -10.09
C ASN A 206 12.85 -10.97 -11.11
N ASP A 207 11.94 -11.04 -12.09
CA ASP A 207 11.72 -9.94 -13.05
C ASP A 207 11.11 -8.72 -12.36
N LEU A 208 10.08 -8.91 -11.54
CA LEU A 208 9.43 -7.83 -10.81
C LEU A 208 10.36 -7.18 -9.78
N LEU A 209 11.15 -7.97 -9.06
CA LEU A 209 12.13 -7.48 -8.09
C LEU A 209 13.20 -6.62 -8.77
N LYS A 210 13.66 -6.99 -9.98
CA LYS A 210 14.57 -6.17 -10.79
C LYS A 210 13.95 -4.83 -11.16
N ARG A 211 12.70 -4.85 -11.64
CA ARG A 211 11.96 -3.63 -12.02
C ARG A 211 11.71 -2.71 -10.83
N GLN A 212 11.31 -3.27 -9.69
CA GLN A 212 11.11 -2.52 -8.45
C GLN A 212 12.42 -1.92 -7.94
N SER A 213 13.52 -2.69 -7.97
CA SER A 213 14.85 -2.20 -7.57
C SER A 213 15.32 -1.02 -8.44
N GLU A 214 15.11 -1.09 -9.76
CA GLU A 214 15.44 0.00 -10.68
C GLU A 214 14.52 1.22 -10.49
N TRP A 215 13.21 0.98 -10.33
CA TRP A 215 12.23 2.03 -10.03
C TRP A 215 12.61 2.81 -8.77
N MET A 216 12.86 2.08 -7.66
CA MET A 216 13.26 2.63 -6.37
C MET A 216 14.51 3.50 -6.49
N ARG A 217 15.59 3.01 -7.11
CA ARG A 217 16.84 3.79 -7.29
C ARG A 217 16.66 5.04 -8.15
N LYS A 218 15.91 4.95 -9.25
CA LYS A 218 15.65 6.09 -10.13
C LYS A 218 14.78 7.13 -9.44
N GLN A 219 13.78 6.69 -8.68
CA GLN A 219 12.97 7.56 -7.84
C GLN A 219 13.82 8.22 -6.77
N ASN A 220 14.65 7.47 -6.04
CA ASN A 220 15.53 7.99 -4.99
C ASN A 220 16.55 9.00 -5.51
N THR A 221 17.05 8.82 -6.73
CA THR A 221 17.90 9.82 -7.41
C THR A 221 17.17 11.16 -7.58
N LYS A 222 15.85 11.14 -7.82
CA LYS A 222 15.03 12.34 -7.87
C LYS A 222 14.70 12.87 -6.49
N VAL A 223 14.29 12.01 -5.55
CA VAL A 223 13.97 12.39 -4.16
C VAL A 223 15.11 13.22 -3.54
N ARG A 224 16.37 12.81 -3.72
CA ARG A 224 17.53 13.54 -3.21
C ARG A 224 17.63 14.99 -3.69
N LYS A 225 17.01 15.34 -4.83
CA LYS A 225 16.97 16.72 -5.34
C LYS A 225 15.94 17.60 -4.63
N HIS A 226 14.98 17.00 -3.93
CA HIS A 226 13.94 17.68 -3.14
C HIS A 226 14.27 17.72 -1.64
N MET A 227 15.43 17.20 -1.24
CA MET A 227 15.89 17.21 0.14
C MET A 227 16.84 18.38 0.37
N THR A 228 16.80 18.96 1.57
CA THR A 228 17.74 20.01 1.96
C THR A 228 19.15 19.46 2.06
N ASN A 229 19.29 18.29 2.71
CA ASN A 229 20.50 17.49 2.71
C ASN A 229 20.20 16.12 2.10
N PRO A 230 20.80 15.76 0.94
CA PRO A 230 20.50 14.51 0.26
C PRO A 230 20.92 13.24 1.04
N TYR A 231 21.65 13.37 2.15
CA TYR A 231 22.12 12.25 2.98
C TYR A 231 21.50 12.24 4.39
N SER A 232 20.51 13.10 4.66
CA SER A 232 19.80 13.13 5.93
C SER A 232 18.61 12.16 5.95
N MET A 233 18.04 11.93 7.13
CA MET A 233 16.77 11.24 7.32
C MET A 233 15.59 12.23 7.36
N GLU A 234 15.53 13.15 6.39
CA GLU A 234 14.36 14.05 6.24
C GLU A 234 13.08 13.26 5.91
N PHE A 235 11.91 13.87 6.11
CA PHE A 235 10.59 13.25 5.91
C PHE A 235 10.47 12.23 4.75
N PRO A 236 10.88 12.52 3.49
CA PRO A 236 10.74 11.56 2.40
C PRO A 236 11.65 10.33 2.53
N TRP A 237 12.74 10.41 3.30
CA TRP A 237 13.72 9.33 3.45
C TRP A 237 13.05 8.05 3.90
N ARG A 238 12.22 8.11 4.94
CA ARG A 238 11.61 6.92 5.56
C ARG A 238 10.69 6.14 4.61
N TYR A 239 10.12 6.79 3.60
CA TYR A 239 9.26 6.16 2.61
C TYR A 239 9.98 5.72 1.32
N THR A 240 11.22 6.17 1.11
CA THR A 240 11.89 6.09 -0.20
C THR A 240 13.33 5.60 -0.13
N ILE A 241 14.23 6.38 0.45
CA ILE A 241 15.66 6.06 0.55
C ILE A 241 15.89 5.00 1.63
N GLY A 242 15.25 5.13 2.79
CA GLY A 242 15.42 4.20 3.91
C GLY A 242 15.05 2.77 3.55
N LYS A 243 13.94 2.54 2.85
CA LYS A 243 13.59 1.19 2.36
C LYS A 243 14.62 0.60 1.38
N GLU A 244 15.29 1.44 0.59
CA GLU A 244 16.39 0.99 -0.28
C GLU A 244 17.58 0.53 0.57
N ASP A 245 17.92 1.29 1.61
CA ASP A 245 19.01 0.95 2.53
C ASP A 245 18.71 -0.39 3.24
N ILE A 246 17.47 -0.62 3.66
CA ILE A 246 17.01 -1.90 4.22
C ILE A 246 17.13 -3.04 3.19
N TRP A 247 16.71 -2.83 1.94
CA TRP A 247 16.86 -3.84 0.87
C TRP A 247 18.33 -4.18 0.56
N ARG A 248 19.24 -3.21 0.72
CA ARG A 248 20.69 -3.44 0.62
C ARG A 248 21.19 -4.28 1.78
N GLU A 249 20.78 -3.97 3.00
CA GLU A 249 21.13 -4.73 4.20
C GLU A 249 20.69 -6.19 4.08
N TRP A 250 19.46 -6.43 3.63
CA TRP A 250 18.94 -7.79 3.39
C TRP A 250 19.55 -8.50 2.19
N SER A 251 20.42 -7.82 1.43
CA SER A 251 21.04 -8.32 0.20
C SER A 251 20.01 -8.79 -0.84
N ILE A 252 18.88 -8.08 -0.96
CA ILE A 252 17.80 -8.40 -1.91
C ILE A 252 17.69 -7.40 -3.05
N LEU A 253 18.28 -6.21 -2.90
CA LEU A 253 18.28 -5.19 -3.94
C LEU A 253 19.01 -5.72 -5.20
N SER A 254 18.29 -5.89 -6.30
CA SER A 254 18.82 -6.55 -7.50
C SER A 254 19.94 -5.73 -8.17
N ASN A 255 20.94 -6.40 -8.76
CA ASN A 255 21.97 -5.74 -9.57
C ASN A 255 21.37 -5.07 -10.81
N MET A 256 21.87 -3.88 -11.14
CA MET A 256 21.38 -2.99 -12.20
C MET A 256 21.67 -3.50 -13.60
N ASP A 257 22.79 -4.22 -13.79
CA ASP A 257 23.29 -4.63 -15.11
C ASP A 257 22.31 -5.50 -15.90
N LEU A 258 21.28 -6.02 -15.24
CA LEU A 258 20.27 -6.92 -15.79
C LEU A 258 18.84 -6.36 -15.71
N ALA A 259 18.65 -5.11 -15.27
CA ALA A 259 17.33 -4.49 -15.15
C ALA A 259 16.98 -3.73 -16.45
N PRO A 260 15.71 -3.77 -16.91
CA PRO A 260 15.28 -2.95 -18.03
C PRO A 260 15.36 -1.47 -17.67
N ALA A 261 15.68 -0.61 -18.64
CA ALA A 261 15.71 0.83 -18.41
C ALA A 261 14.30 1.35 -18.09
N ILE A 262 14.13 1.93 -16.90
CA ILE A 262 12.84 2.46 -16.42
C ILE A 262 12.90 3.99 -16.34
N LYS A 263 11.80 4.64 -16.76
CA LYS A 263 11.59 6.09 -16.62
C LYS A 263 10.53 6.36 -15.56
N VAL A 264 10.90 7.03 -14.48
CA VAL A 264 9.98 7.39 -13.37
C VAL A 264 9.08 8.59 -13.72
N GLY A 265 9.49 9.45 -14.66
CA GLY A 265 8.70 10.64 -15.02
C GLY A 265 8.47 11.55 -13.81
N ASN A 266 7.27 12.10 -13.66
CA ASN A 266 6.91 12.93 -12.49
C ASN A 266 6.33 12.12 -11.32
N SER A 267 6.31 10.79 -11.41
CA SER A 267 5.61 9.94 -10.44
C SER A 267 6.41 9.77 -9.14
N LEU A 268 5.74 9.99 -8.01
CA LEU A 268 6.20 9.64 -6.66
C LEU A 268 5.51 8.38 -6.13
N ARG A 269 4.92 7.56 -7.02
CA ARG A 269 4.39 6.24 -6.69
C ARG A 269 5.51 5.32 -6.20
N LEU A 270 5.33 4.62 -5.09
CA LEU A 270 6.42 3.85 -4.48
C LEU A 270 6.69 2.52 -5.19
N THR A 271 5.66 1.88 -5.74
CA THR A 271 5.81 0.66 -6.55
C THR A 271 5.93 0.95 -8.05
N TYR A 272 6.69 0.10 -8.75
CA TYR A 272 6.71 0.02 -10.20
C TYR A 272 5.31 -0.34 -10.70
N PRO A 273 4.70 0.45 -11.62
CA PRO A 273 3.35 0.19 -12.10
C PRO A 273 3.20 -1.22 -12.71
N PRO A 274 2.20 -2.01 -12.28
CA PRO A 274 1.93 -3.32 -12.86
C PRO A 274 1.57 -3.23 -14.34
N SER A 275 1.96 -4.24 -15.12
CA SER A 275 1.55 -4.36 -16.52
C SER A 275 0.08 -4.74 -16.65
N ASP A 276 -0.52 -4.49 -17.81
CA ASP A 276 -1.89 -4.91 -18.14
C ASP A 276 -2.12 -6.42 -17.88
N ILE A 277 -1.13 -7.25 -18.16
CA ILE A 277 -1.18 -8.70 -17.93
C ILE A 277 -1.32 -9.02 -16.43
N LEU A 278 -0.62 -8.27 -15.58
CA LEU A 278 -0.74 -8.42 -14.12
C LEU A 278 -2.08 -7.89 -13.63
N LYS A 279 -2.52 -6.73 -14.12
CA LYS A 279 -3.84 -6.17 -13.77
C LYS A 279 -4.98 -7.14 -14.13
N GLN A 280 -4.94 -7.69 -15.35
CA GLN A 280 -5.90 -8.70 -15.80
C GLN A 280 -5.85 -9.96 -14.93
N ARG A 281 -4.65 -10.42 -14.54
CA ARG A 281 -4.49 -11.59 -13.65
C ARG A 281 -5.19 -11.39 -12.31
N PHE A 282 -5.19 -10.17 -11.78
CA PHE A 282 -5.86 -9.81 -10.54
C PHE A 282 -7.28 -9.25 -10.76
N LYS A 283 -7.85 -9.46 -11.95
CA LYS A 283 -9.23 -9.12 -12.32
C LYS A 283 -9.56 -7.63 -12.15
N VAL A 284 -8.59 -6.74 -12.33
CA VAL A 284 -8.82 -5.29 -12.33
C VAL A 284 -8.64 -4.70 -13.73
N ILE A 285 -9.25 -3.55 -13.96
CA ILE A 285 -9.14 -2.82 -15.23
C ILE A 285 -7.71 -2.32 -15.48
N LYS A 286 -7.38 -2.06 -16.76
CA LYS A 286 -6.02 -1.65 -17.18
C LYS A 286 -5.62 -0.30 -16.61
N GLU A 287 -6.60 0.57 -16.41
CA GLU A 287 -6.47 1.91 -15.87
C GLU A 287 -6.26 1.89 -14.36
N SER A 288 -6.42 0.73 -13.69
CA SER A 288 -6.32 0.63 -12.23
C SER A 288 -5.02 1.20 -11.71
N THR A 289 -5.15 2.08 -10.72
CA THR A 289 -4.02 2.64 -9.98
C THR A 289 -3.86 1.99 -8.60
N ILE A 290 -4.85 1.22 -8.14
CA ILE A 290 -4.92 0.57 -6.82
C ILE A 290 -3.91 -0.56 -6.67
N LEU A 291 -3.74 -1.36 -7.72
CA LEU A 291 -2.64 -2.30 -7.82
C LEU A 291 -1.35 -1.54 -7.99
#